data_AF-A0A7V4MV47-F1
#
_entry.id   AF-A0A7V4MV47-F1
#
_cell.length_a   1.000
_cell.length_b   1.000
_cell.length_c   1.000
_cell.angle_alpha   90.00
_cell.angle_beta   90.00
_cell.angle_gamma   90.00
#
_symmetry.space_group_name_H-M   'P 1'
#
loop_
_entity.id
_entity.type
_entity.pdbx_description
1 polymer ?
#
loop_
_entity_poly.entity_id
_entity_poly.type
_entity_poly.pdbx_seq_one_letter_code
_entity_poly.pdbx_strand_id
1 'polypeptide(L)'
;FDVQGLELDWVCVNWDADLRFTGSNWGYYIFRGDRWCRLHNDARKDYLRNAYRVLMTRARQGMVIFIPPGDTSDPTRSPAYYDSTFNYFASLGIPVL
;
A
#
# COMPACT_ATOMS: atom_id res chain seq x y z
N PHE A 1 7.03 7.40 -13.41
CA PHE A 1 5.93 6.42 -13.37
C PHE A 1 6.02 5.66 -14.67
N ASP A 2 6.83 4.60 -14.70
CA ASP A 2 7.34 4.06 -15.97
C ASP A 2 6.46 2.90 -16.48
N VAL A 3 5.32 2.67 -15.83
CA VAL A 3 4.35 1.61 -16.12
C VAL A 3 3.03 2.14 -16.69
N GLN A 4 2.94 3.45 -16.96
CA GLN A 4 1.74 4.03 -17.56
C GLN A 4 1.68 3.67 -19.06
N GLY A 5 0.75 2.79 -19.43
CA GLY A 5 0.58 2.29 -20.81
C GLY A 5 1.12 0.88 -21.04
N LEU A 6 1.73 0.26 -20.02
CA LEU A 6 2.05 -1.16 -20.03
C LEU A 6 0.84 -1.96 -19.56
N GLU A 7 0.55 -3.04 -20.27
CA GLU A 7 -0.35 -4.09 -19.80
C GLU A 7 0.49 -5.34 -19.51
N LEU A 8 0.41 -5.82 -18.26
CA LEU A 8 1.12 -7.01 -17.82
C LEU A 8 0.08 -8.09 -17.51
N ASP A 9 0.33 -9.34 -17.90
CA ASP A 9 -0.59 -10.43 -17.59
C ASP A 9 -0.74 -10.60 -16.07
N TRP A 10 0.39 -10.55 -15.36
CA TRP A 10 0.44 -10.60 -13.90
C TRP A 10 1.26 -9.46 -13.33
N VAL A 11 0.81 -8.92 -12.20
CA VAL A 11 1.51 -7.86 -11.46
C VAL A 11 1.60 -8.23 -9.98
N CYS A 12 2.75 -7.96 -9.37
CA CYS A 12 2.89 -7.92 -7.91
C CYS A 12 3.00 -6.47 -7.47
N VAL A 13 2.11 -6.04 -6.57
CA VAL A 13 2.14 -4.73 -5.94
C VAL A 13 2.62 -4.89 -4.50
N ASN A 14 3.77 -4.29 -4.17
CA ASN A 14 4.18 -4.15 -2.78
C ASN A 14 3.44 -2.97 -2.15
N TRP A 15 2.61 -3.25 -1.15
CA TRP A 15 1.77 -2.29 -0.46
C TRP A 15 2.41 -1.90 0.87
N ASP A 16 3.02 -0.71 0.91
CA ASP A 16 3.81 -0.27 2.05
C ASP A 16 3.04 0.63 3.02
N ALA A 17 3.69 1.06 4.10
CA ALA A 17 3.11 1.83 5.18
C ALA A 17 2.75 3.30 4.81
N ASP A 18 3.08 3.77 3.61
CA ASP A 18 2.79 5.12 3.13
C ASP A 18 1.29 5.36 2.86
N LEU A 19 0.58 4.33 2.39
CA LEU A 19 -0.87 4.30 2.24
C LEU A 19 -1.45 3.12 3.03
N ARG A 20 -1.68 3.28 4.32
CA ARG A 20 -2.12 2.17 5.20
C ARG A 20 -3.54 2.34 5.71
N PHE A 21 -4.29 1.25 5.84
CA PHE A 21 -5.63 1.26 6.42
C PHE A 21 -5.54 1.34 7.95
N THR A 22 -6.25 2.27 8.57
CA THR A 22 -6.21 2.51 10.02
C THR A 22 -7.47 1.99 10.74
N GLY A 23 -8.07 0.92 10.24
CA GLY A 23 -9.30 0.33 10.78
C GLY A 23 -10.61 0.99 10.34
N SER A 24 -10.59 2.29 10.04
CA SER A 24 -11.78 3.03 9.57
C SER A 24 -11.57 3.82 8.28
N ASN A 25 -10.33 4.20 7.98
CA ASN A 25 -10.00 4.99 6.79
C ASN A 25 -8.55 4.75 6.36
N TRP A 26 -8.20 5.25 5.17
CA TRP A 26 -6.83 5.27 4.67
C TRP A 26 -6.03 6.42 5.28
N GLY A 27 -4.88 6.07 5.86
CA GLY A 27 -3.89 7.02 6.32
C GLY A 27 -2.82 7.25 5.27
N TYR A 28 -2.47 8.52 5.08
CA TYR A 28 -1.43 8.97 4.14
C TYR A 28 -0.20 9.39 4.93
N TYR A 29 0.95 8.83 4.57
CA TYR A 29 2.20 9.07 5.24
C TYR A 29 3.32 9.28 4.25
N ILE A 30 4.38 9.92 4.73
CA ILE A 30 5.62 10.10 4.01
C ILE A 30 6.76 9.74 4.96
N PHE A 31 7.68 8.90 4.49
CA PHE A 31 8.87 8.56 5.23
C PHE A 31 9.86 9.73 5.18
N ARG A 32 10.32 10.19 6.35
CA ARG A 32 11.29 11.30 6.46
C ARG A 32 12.31 10.97 7.53
N GLY A 33 13.58 10.87 7.11
CA GLY A 33 14.66 10.47 7.99
C GLY A 33 14.47 9.03 8.43
N ASP A 34 14.02 8.84 9.66
CA ASP A 34 13.87 7.57 10.36
C ASP A 34 12.43 7.30 10.81
N ARG A 35 11.43 8.02 10.28
CA ARG A 35 10.04 7.88 10.73
C ARG A 35 8.99 8.20 9.67
N TRP A 36 7.79 7.68 9.91
CA TRP A 36 6.59 8.01 9.16
C TRP A 36 5.92 9.28 9.69
N CYS A 37 5.75 10.27 8.82
CA CYS A 37 5.04 11.51 9.12
C CYS A 37 3.70 11.54 8.37
N ARG A 38 2.65 12.12 8.96
CA ARG A 38 1.37 12.33 8.25
C ARG A 38 1.57 13.24 7.05
N LEU A 39 1.02 12.84 5.91
CA LEU A 39 0.99 13.66 4.71
C LEU A 39 -0.26 14.55 4.76
N HIS A 40 -0.09 15.86 4.92
CA HIS A 40 -1.22 16.80 5.05
C HIS A 40 -1.63 17.46 3.72
N ASN A 41 -0.70 17.64 2.79
CA ASN A 41 -0.96 18.28 1.50
C ASN A 41 -1.88 17.40 0.64
N ASP A 42 -3.06 17.90 0.31
CA ASP A 42 -4.10 17.11 -0.38
C ASP A 42 -3.69 16.71 -1.80
N ALA A 43 -3.04 17.58 -2.56
CA ALA A 43 -2.54 17.24 -3.90
C ALA A 43 -1.56 16.06 -3.86
N ARG A 44 -0.69 15.98 -2.83
CA ARG A 44 0.21 14.84 -2.63
C ARG A 44 -0.53 13.57 -2.17
N LYS A 45 -1.58 13.69 -1.35
CA LYS A 45 -2.43 12.54 -0.97
C LYS A 45 -3.13 11.96 -2.19
N ASP A 46 -3.69 12.82 -3.04
CA ASP A 46 -4.37 12.41 -4.26
C ASP A 46 -3.39 11.78 -5.24
N TYR A 47 -2.19 12.35 -5.38
CA TYR A 47 -1.11 11.74 -6.14
C TYR A 47 -0.77 10.32 -5.64
N LEU A 48 -0.59 10.15 -4.32
CA LEU A 48 -0.29 8.85 -3.73
C LEU A 48 -1.43 7.84 -3.96
N ARG A 49 -2.67 8.25 -3.70
CA ARG A 49 -3.86 7.40 -3.95
C ARG A 49 -3.93 6.97 -5.42
N ASN A 50 -3.69 7.91 -6.32
CA ASN A 50 -3.73 7.65 -7.76
C ASN A 50 -2.60 6.72 -8.21
N ALA A 51 -1.43 6.80 -7.58
CA ALA A 51 -0.34 5.84 -7.81
C ALA A 51 -0.80 4.40 -7.57
N TYR A 52 -1.39 4.16 -6.39
CA TYR A 52 -1.92 2.84 -6.02
C TYR A 52 -3.09 2.40 -6.92
N ARG A 53 -4.03 3.31 -7.24
CA ARG A 53 -5.10 3.02 -8.23
C ARG A 53 -4.53 2.58 -9.56
N VAL A 54 -3.54 3.31 -10.06
CA VAL A 54 -2.87 3.01 -11.33
C VAL A 54 -2.24 1.63 -11.27
N LEU A 55 -1.43 1.34 -10.24
CA LEU A 55 -0.78 0.03 -10.07
C LEU A 55 -1.79 -1.12 -10.01
N MET A 56 -2.87 -0.96 -9.25
CA MET A 56 -3.95 -1.96 -9.11
C MET A 56 -4.67 -2.29 -10.42
N THR A 57 -4.62 -1.40 -11.42
CA THR A 57 -5.29 -1.57 -12.71
C THR A 57 -4.37 -2.07 -13.83
N ARG A 58 -3.09 -2.39 -13.56
CA ARG A 58 -2.14 -2.81 -14.60
C ARG A 58 -2.19 -4.29 -14.98
N ALA A 59 -2.74 -5.13 -14.12
CA ALA A 59 -2.83 -6.57 -14.36
C ALA A 59 -4.00 -6.92 -15.28
N ARG A 60 -3.75 -7.76 -16.30
CA ARG A 60 -4.80 -8.28 -17.20
C ARG A 60 -5.44 -9.56 -16.69
N GLN A 61 -4.64 -10.49 -16.16
CA GLN A 61 -5.10 -11.83 -15.77
C GLN A 61 -5.20 -11.96 -14.25
N GLY A 62 -4.28 -11.37 -13.51
CA GLY A 62 -4.29 -11.46 -12.06
C GLY A 62 -3.25 -10.59 -11.37
N MET A 63 -3.46 -10.36 -10.08
CA MET A 63 -2.63 -9.52 -9.25
C MET A 63 -2.29 -10.21 -7.94
N VAL A 64 -1.05 -10.04 -7.50
CA VAL A 64 -0.62 -10.33 -6.14
C VAL A 64 -0.44 -9.01 -5.41
N ILE A 65 -1.09 -8.85 -4.26
CA ILE A 65 -0.86 -7.74 -3.34
C ILE A 65 0.03 -8.28 -2.23
N PHE A 66 1.29 -7.84 -2.21
CA PHE A 66 2.22 -8.19 -1.15
C PHE A 66 2.19 -7.09 -0.09
N ILE A 67 1.89 -7.47 1.15
CA ILE A 67 1.98 -6.59 2.31
C ILE A 67 3.12 -7.14 3.17
N PRO A 68 4.20 -6.38 3.39
CA PRO A 68 5.34 -6.90 4.10
C PRO A 68 4.98 -7.16 5.57
N PRO A 69 5.52 -8.22 6.19
CA PRO A 69 5.39 -8.37 7.63
C PRO A 69 6.11 -7.20 8.31
N GLY A 70 5.49 -6.70 9.37
CA GLY A 70 6.16 -5.75 10.25
C GLY A 70 7.25 -6.41 11.08
N ASP A 71 8.06 -5.56 11.70
CA ASP A 71 9.16 -5.94 12.57
C ASP A 71 9.06 -5.12 13.86
N THR A 72 8.90 -5.78 15.01
CA THR A 72 8.79 -5.11 16.31
C THR A 72 10.09 -4.47 16.77
N SER A 73 11.23 -4.88 16.19
CA SER A 73 12.54 -4.29 16.47
C SER A 73 12.82 -3.03 15.64
N ASP A 74 12.07 -2.83 14.55
CA ASP A 74 12.19 -1.67 13.67
C ASP A 74 10.94 -0.78 13.78
N PRO A 75 11.03 0.39 14.47
CA PRO A 75 9.89 1.28 14.62
C PRO A 75 9.38 1.85 13.29
N THR A 76 10.19 1.82 12.23
CA THR A 76 9.78 2.23 10.88
C THR A 76 8.92 1.18 10.18
N ARG A 77 8.94 -0.06 10.68
CA ARG A 77 8.19 -1.20 10.15
C ARG A 77 7.27 -1.84 11.19
N SER A 78 6.76 -1.05 12.12
CA SER A 78 5.83 -1.55 13.15
C SER A 78 4.72 -2.43 12.55
N PRO A 79 4.43 -3.63 13.10
CA PRO A 79 3.36 -4.52 12.59
C PRO A 79 2.01 -3.82 12.42
N ALA A 80 1.68 -2.88 13.31
CA ALA A 80 0.46 -2.09 13.23
C ALA A 80 0.32 -1.26 11.93
N TYR A 81 1.40 -1.02 11.18
CA TYR A 81 1.35 -0.35 9.89
C TYR A 81 0.86 -1.26 8.77
N TYR A 82 1.04 -2.57 8.90
CA TYR A 82 0.80 -3.56 7.87
C TYR A 82 -0.40 -4.45 8.17
N ASP A 83 -0.52 -4.93 9.42
CA ASP A 83 -1.52 -5.91 9.85
C ASP A 83 -2.95 -5.44 9.56
N SER A 84 -3.26 -4.18 9.85
CA SER A 84 -4.58 -3.61 9.60
C SER A 84 -4.92 -3.58 8.10
N THR A 85 -3.94 -3.25 7.25
CA THR A 85 -4.11 -3.27 5.80
C THR A 85 -4.26 -4.69 5.27
N PHE A 86 -3.45 -5.63 5.77
CA PHE A 86 -3.55 -7.05 5.43
C PHE A 86 -4.90 -7.62 5.79
N ASN A 87 -5.35 -7.42 7.03
CA ASN A 87 -6.64 -7.87 7.52
C ASN A 87 -7.79 -7.25 6.72
N TYR A 88 -7.68 -5.98 6.34
CA TYR A 88 -8.65 -5.33 5.47
C TYR A 88 -8.77 -6.06 4.12
N PHE A 89 -7.66 -6.30 3.42
CA PHE A 89 -7.70 -7.01 2.15
C PHE A 89 -8.19 -8.46 2.28
N ALA A 90 -7.75 -9.18 3.30
CA ALA A 90 -8.25 -10.52 3.59
C ALA A 90 -9.76 -10.52 3.86
N SER A 91 -10.28 -9.52 4.58
CA SER A 91 -11.72 -9.39 4.87
C SER A 91 -12.57 -9.11 3.61
N LEU A 92 -11.97 -8.59 2.55
CA LEU A 92 -12.62 -8.41 1.24
C LEU A 92 -12.72 -9.72 0.44
N GLY A 93 -12.23 -10.84 0.98
CA GLY A 93 -12.25 -12.14 0.32
C GLY A 93 -11.10 -12.36 -0.66
N ILE A 94 -10.05 -11.53 -0.61
CA ILE A 94 -8.82 -11.78 -1.39
C ILE A 94 -8.11 -13.00 -0.79
N PRO A 95 -7.82 -14.05 -1.57
CA PRO A 95 -7.12 -15.23 -1.07
C PRO A 95 -5.75 -14.89 -0.50
N VAL A 96 -5.45 -15.41 0.69
CA VAL A 96 -4.12 -15.36 1.30
C VAL A 96 -3.31 -16.55 0.80
N LEU A 97 -2.12 -16.28 0.27
CA LEU A 97 -1.18 -17.25 -0.27
C LEU A 97 -0.09 -17.61 0.74
#